data_AF-Q8A2C3-F1
#
_entry.id   AF-Q8A2C3-F1
#
_cell.length_a   1.000
_cell.length_b   1.000
_cell.length_c   1.000
_cell.angle_alpha   90.00
_cell.angle_beta   90.00
_cell.angle_gamma   90.00
#
_symmetry.space_group_name_H-M   'P 1'
#
loop_
_entity.id
_entity.type
_entity.pdbx_description
1 polymer ?
#
loop_
_entity_poly.entity_id
_entity_poly.type
_entity_poly.pdbx_seq_one_letter_code
_entity_poly.pdbx_strand_id
1 'polypeptide(L)'
;MENLKVFFTRRPERLLGRCGMLFLMAFFVMNLSSCNDDFIEDDGGEVIPPEDIVIPPVYMLLDGPYKSGVTLTQNEDSSYTIETTNGDPWATAGLFKEDVPEECNVLEFEYQTEMGMSNLELFFADAKNGIDATHSMSAGTVPASTEWASFSVRLKKYRQEFDWGKVKDFLRLDFGDQPNNIIQMRNIRLRMMNDEEKQAEEDENNEALNKEKYEQGIKDYLNKEYDCHVTDVVVGESTISIQGNYTGEGTFFLGEIPPFVDMFKVEKVENKTPLSNGSFNVQLDRYVTIGDYKYDRLLSKWAIYKEGASKDEIVSHARYANVDKIHVKQSVEAIPLKSKKGLGGLINHGFLASDLDDLGIASATINIPISHFMHLSQQEGDIPHTYGGRTYYFNEGYMKSSFDAVLEQTSKRGISVAGILLVPPTGDAGTLLKHPDFNGIAPYTMPNMTTIESTNCYAAALDFLAERYSDPNMRIAHWIIHNEVDGGSHWTNMGDKPIATFMDTYLRSMRMCYNIAHQYDQHSEVFISFSHGWNIAAGGGWYKVRDMLDFMNQFSESEGDFFWSLACHSYPAQLGNPCTWR
;
A
#
# COMPACT_ATOMS: atom_id res chain seq x y z
N MET A 1 -71.63 10.42 6.21
CA MET A 1 -71.85 9.17 5.46
C MET A 1 -70.67 8.27 5.76
N GLU A 2 -70.92 7.24 6.58
CA GLU A 2 -70.44 5.84 6.50
C GLU A 2 -69.00 5.58 5.99
N ASN A 3 -68.12 4.79 6.62
CA ASN A 3 -68.13 3.83 7.75
C ASN A 3 -66.64 3.64 8.19
N LEU A 4 -66.24 3.78 9.46
CA LEU A 4 -66.12 2.74 10.54
C LEU A 4 -65.33 1.47 10.11
N LYS A 5 -64.25 0.96 10.76
CA LYS A 5 -63.89 0.71 12.20
C LYS A 5 -62.35 0.58 12.35
N VAL A 6 -61.65 1.18 13.33
CA VAL A 6 -61.41 0.79 14.76
C VAL A 6 -60.70 -0.58 14.90
N PHE A 7 -59.48 -0.70 15.47
CA PHE A 7 -59.27 -0.84 16.92
C PHE A 7 -57.86 -0.45 17.44
N PHE A 8 -57.87 0.29 18.56
CA PHE A 8 -56.78 0.45 19.53
C PHE A 8 -56.67 -0.81 20.42
N THR A 9 -55.45 -1.21 20.80
CA THR A 9 -55.15 -1.69 22.17
C THR A 9 -53.66 -1.55 22.49
N ARG A 10 -53.37 -1.13 23.73
CA ARG A 10 -52.03 -1.01 24.33
C ARG A 10 -51.70 -2.28 25.12
N ARG A 11 -50.48 -2.83 24.86
CA ARG A 11 -49.55 -3.65 25.71
C ARG A 11 -50.07 -5.00 26.24
N PRO A 12 -49.23 -6.07 26.42
CA PRO A 12 -47.87 -6.01 27.00
C PRO A 12 -46.87 -7.13 26.61
N GLU A 13 -45.65 -6.87 26.12
CA GLU A 13 -44.63 -7.95 26.02
C GLU A 13 -43.22 -7.52 26.45
N ARG A 14 -43.07 -7.38 27.78
CA ARG A 14 -41.84 -7.80 28.47
C ARG A 14 -41.95 -9.32 28.69
N LEU A 15 -41.70 -10.14 27.67
CA LEU A 15 -41.43 -11.59 27.88
C LEU A 15 -40.75 -12.34 26.70
N LEU A 16 -40.21 -11.65 25.69
CA LEU A 16 -39.47 -12.31 24.59
C LEU A 16 -37.96 -12.01 24.56
N GLY A 17 -37.45 -11.22 25.49
CA GLY A 17 -36.01 -10.90 25.60
C GLY A 17 -35.19 -11.87 26.46
N ARG A 18 -35.78 -12.95 26.99
CA ARG A 18 -35.07 -13.89 27.90
C ARG A 18 -35.01 -15.35 27.43
N CYS A 19 -35.75 -15.76 26.39
CA CYS A 19 -35.62 -17.11 25.82
C CYS A 19 -34.68 -17.17 24.60
N GLY A 20 -34.47 -16.07 23.88
CA GLY A 20 -33.48 -16.00 22.79
C GLY A 20 -32.03 -15.99 23.28
N MET A 21 -31.80 -15.49 24.50
CA MET A 21 -30.45 -15.40 25.09
C MET A 21 -29.99 -16.73 25.73
N LEU A 22 -30.91 -17.65 26.04
CA LEU A 22 -30.61 -18.99 26.57
C LEU A 22 -30.29 -20.01 25.47
N PHE A 23 -30.81 -19.84 24.26
CA PHE A 23 -30.46 -20.71 23.11
C PHE A 23 -29.12 -20.32 22.46
N LEU A 24 -28.69 -19.06 22.57
CA LEU A 24 -27.39 -18.60 22.09
C LEU A 24 -26.23 -18.88 23.08
N MET A 25 -26.51 -18.99 24.39
CA MET A 25 -25.50 -19.44 25.37
C MET A 25 -25.23 -20.95 25.33
N ALA A 26 -26.18 -21.79 24.90
CA ALA A 26 -25.96 -23.23 24.79
C ALA A 26 -24.99 -23.60 23.65
N PHE A 27 -24.97 -22.82 22.55
CA PHE A 27 -24.01 -23.02 21.46
C PHE A 27 -22.62 -22.45 21.74
N PHE A 28 -22.51 -21.46 22.64
CA PHE A 28 -21.23 -20.86 23.04
C PHE A 28 -20.52 -21.66 24.15
N VAL A 29 -21.25 -22.40 24.98
CA VAL A 29 -20.66 -23.29 26.01
C VAL A 29 -20.27 -24.67 25.44
N MET A 30 -20.89 -25.13 24.34
CA MET A 30 -20.52 -26.39 23.68
C MET A 30 -19.23 -26.32 22.84
N ASN A 31 -18.72 -25.12 22.48
CA ASN A 31 -17.43 -24.96 21.80
C ASN A 31 -16.27 -24.62 22.74
N LEU A 32 -16.50 -24.48 24.05
CA LEU A 32 -15.49 -24.14 25.05
C LEU A 32 -15.29 -25.23 26.12
N SER A 33 -15.78 -26.45 25.89
CA SER A 33 -15.66 -27.56 26.86
C SER A 33 -15.21 -28.91 26.28
N SER A 34 -14.50 -28.92 25.13
CA SER A 34 -13.80 -30.13 24.64
C SER A 34 -12.29 -30.15 24.89
N CYS A 35 -11.76 -29.24 25.71
CA CYS A 35 -10.39 -29.33 26.24
C CYS A 35 -10.48 -29.51 27.75
N ASN A 36 -10.84 -30.72 28.18
CA ASN A 36 -10.43 -31.22 29.48
C ASN A 36 -9.57 -32.44 29.18
N ASP A 37 -8.27 -32.25 29.30
CA ASP A 37 -7.27 -33.31 29.27
C ASP A 37 -7.62 -34.33 30.38
N ASP A 38 -8.07 -35.51 29.96
CA ASP A 38 -7.89 -36.70 30.77
C ASP A 38 -6.38 -36.96 30.82
N PHE A 39 -5.78 -36.71 31.99
CA PHE A 39 -4.43 -37.16 32.31
C PHE A 39 -4.37 -38.69 32.21
N ILE A 40 -4.00 -39.18 31.02
CA ILE A 40 -3.41 -40.50 30.84
C ILE A 40 -1.90 -40.30 30.97
N GLU A 41 -1.28 -41.02 31.91
CA GLU A 41 0.17 -41.12 32.00
C GLU A 41 0.71 -41.63 30.66
N ASP A 42 1.37 -40.74 29.92
CA ASP A 42 2.03 -41.05 28.65
C ASP A 42 3.33 -41.82 28.92
N ASP A 43 3.28 -43.10 28.61
CA ASP A 43 4.41 -44.02 28.58
C ASP A 43 5.22 -43.85 27.29
N GLY A 44 5.88 -42.69 27.15
CA GLY A 44 7.13 -42.54 26.41
C GLY A 44 7.17 -43.10 24.98
N GLY A 45 6.09 -42.95 24.22
CA GLY A 45 6.08 -43.27 22.78
C GLY A 45 6.46 -42.05 21.95
N GLU A 46 7.57 -42.11 21.22
CA GLU A 46 7.90 -41.13 20.18
C GLU A 46 6.71 -40.97 19.21
N VAL A 47 6.03 -39.82 19.26
CA VAL A 47 5.06 -39.42 18.24
C VAL A 47 5.86 -39.02 17.00
N ILE A 48 6.02 -39.97 16.08
CA ILE A 48 6.57 -39.72 14.76
C ILE A 48 5.63 -38.74 14.05
N PRO A 49 6.10 -37.55 13.60
CA PRO A 49 5.26 -36.64 12.83
C PRO A 49 4.76 -37.37 11.57
N PRO A 50 3.52 -37.13 11.11
CA PRO A 50 3.01 -37.79 9.92
C PRO A 50 3.96 -37.52 8.74
N GLU A 51 4.42 -38.58 8.08
CA GLU A 51 5.19 -38.48 6.84
C GLU A 51 4.39 -37.66 5.82
N ASP A 52 4.95 -36.54 5.35
CA ASP A 52 4.39 -35.80 4.23
C ASP A 52 4.27 -36.73 3.03
N ILE A 53 3.04 -36.98 2.59
CA ILE A 53 2.78 -37.82 1.41
C ILE A 53 3.26 -37.04 0.18
N VAL A 54 4.47 -37.34 -0.29
CA VAL A 54 5.03 -36.77 -1.51
C VAL A 54 4.44 -37.49 -2.72
N ILE A 55 3.48 -36.85 -3.40
CA ILE A 55 2.91 -37.38 -4.64
C ILE A 55 3.85 -37.04 -5.80
N PRO A 56 4.29 -38.03 -6.60
CA PRO A 56 5.22 -37.79 -7.68
C PRO A 56 4.61 -36.89 -8.78
N PRO A 57 5.40 -36.03 -9.43
CA PRO A 57 4.93 -35.19 -10.51
C PRO A 57 4.53 -36.01 -11.75
N VAL A 58 3.55 -35.53 -12.49
CA VAL A 58 3.09 -36.11 -13.76
C VAL A 58 3.77 -35.37 -14.90
N TYR A 59 4.70 -36.04 -15.58
CA TYR A 59 5.42 -35.46 -16.72
C TYR A 59 4.60 -35.50 -18.00
N MET A 60 4.74 -34.45 -18.81
CA MET A 60 4.08 -34.28 -20.10
C MET A 60 5.12 -34.08 -21.21
N LEU A 61 4.74 -34.49 -22.42
CA LEU A 61 5.51 -34.30 -23.64
C LEU A 61 4.65 -33.54 -24.65
N LEU A 62 5.24 -32.68 -25.47
CA LEU A 62 4.56 -31.98 -26.58
C LEU A 62 4.45 -32.87 -27.82
N ASP A 63 4.02 -34.11 -27.62
CA ASP A 63 3.84 -35.15 -28.63
C ASP A 63 2.37 -35.39 -28.98
N GLY A 64 1.49 -34.45 -28.60
CA GLY A 64 0.07 -34.50 -28.90
C GLY A 64 -0.24 -34.45 -30.40
N PRO A 65 -1.46 -34.86 -30.78
CA PRO A 65 -1.84 -35.03 -32.19
C PRO A 65 -2.00 -33.70 -32.95
N TYR A 66 -2.10 -32.57 -32.24
CA TYR A 66 -2.40 -31.26 -32.83
C TYR A 66 -1.30 -30.24 -32.53
N LYS A 67 -0.95 -29.47 -33.55
CA LYS A 67 -0.10 -28.28 -33.47
C LYS A 67 -0.40 -27.33 -34.62
N SER A 68 -0.18 -26.04 -34.41
CA SER A 68 -0.28 -25.00 -35.45
C SER A 68 0.77 -23.94 -35.19
N GLY A 69 1.30 -23.32 -36.24
CA GLY A 69 2.22 -22.20 -36.07
C GLY A 69 3.58 -22.56 -35.44
N VAL A 70 3.90 -23.84 -35.22
CA VAL A 70 5.16 -24.28 -34.62
C VAL A 70 5.84 -25.39 -35.41
N THR A 71 7.18 -25.37 -35.43
CA THR A 71 8.02 -26.54 -35.71
C THR A 71 8.53 -27.07 -34.38
N LEU A 72 8.23 -28.34 -34.09
CA LEU A 72 8.65 -29.02 -32.86
C LEU A 72 9.72 -30.05 -33.19
N THR A 73 10.87 -29.93 -32.54
CA THR A 73 11.96 -30.91 -32.60
C THR A 73 12.20 -31.45 -31.20
N GLN A 74 11.92 -32.72 -30.99
CA GLN A 74 12.25 -33.40 -29.73
C GLN A 74 13.73 -33.82 -29.76
N ASN A 75 14.47 -33.45 -28.72
CA ASN A 75 15.87 -33.78 -28.51
C ASN A 75 16.01 -35.15 -27.82
N GLU A 76 17.23 -35.71 -27.82
CA GLU A 76 17.50 -37.04 -27.23
C GLU A 76 17.20 -37.12 -25.72
N ASP A 77 17.29 -36.00 -25.01
CA ASP A 77 17.00 -35.87 -23.58
C ASP A 77 15.51 -35.59 -23.29
N SER A 78 14.63 -35.74 -24.28
CA SER A 78 13.20 -35.41 -24.21
C SER A 78 12.87 -33.94 -24.02
N SER A 79 13.85 -33.03 -24.16
CA SER A 79 13.58 -31.60 -24.30
C SER A 79 13.06 -31.28 -25.72
N TYR A 80 12.46 -30.11 -25.88
CA TYR A 80 11.90 -29.62 -27.14
C TYR A 80 12.57 -28.32 -27.57
N THR A 81 12.95 -28.27 -28.84
CA THR A 81 13.11 -27.01 -29.57
C THR A 81 11.80 -26.67 -30.25
N ILE A 82 11.23 -25.52 -29.91
CA ILE A 82 9.97 -25.01 -30.45
C ILE A 82 10.32 -23.75 -31.25
N GLU A 83 10.11 -23.80 -32.56
CA GLU A 83 10.25 -22.64 -33.44
C GLU A 83 8.87 -22.12 -33.81
N THR A 84 8.53 -20.89 -33.40
CA THR A 84 7.26 -20.26 -33.77
C THR A 84 7.36 -19.70 -35.19
N THR A 85 6.29 -19.81 -35.97
CA THR A 85 6.30 -19.52 -37.43
C THR A 85 5.23 -18.51 -37.85
N ASN A 86 4.26 -18.22 -36.98
CA ASN A 86 3.19 -17.25 -37.20
C ASN A 86 2.85 -16.54 -35.87
N GLY A 87 1.76 -15.75 -35.86
CA GLY A 87 1.28 -15.06 -34.65
C GLY A 87 0.28 -15.83 -33.79
N ASP A 88 0.12 -17.15 -34.02
CA ASP A 88 -0.71 -18.06 -33.20
C ASP A 88 -0.02 -19.45 -33.08
N PRO A 89 1.19 -19.52 -32.50
CA PRO A 89 1.95 -20.75 -32.32
C PRO A 89 1.50 -21.57 -31.11
N TRP A 90 0.97 -22.77 -31.34
CA TRP A 90 0.56 -23.67 -30.25
C TRP A 90 0.82 -25.15 -30.53
N ALA A 91 0.98 -25.91 -29.46
CA ALA A 91 1.15 -27.36 -29.47
C ALA A 91 0.32 -28.02 -28.39
N THR A 92 -0.01 -29.30 -28.58
CA THR A 92 -0.71 -30.11 -27.57
C THR A 92 0.24 -31.08 -26.89
N ALA A 93 0.03 -31.26 -25.59
CA ALA A 93 0.62 -32.35 -24.85
C ALA A 93 -0.01 -33.70 -25.26
N GLY A 94 0.72 -34.79 -25.00
CA GLY A 94 0.18 -36.14 -25.11
C GLY A 94 -1.03 -36.37 -24.19
N LEU A 95 -1.88 -37.31 -24.56
CA LEU A 95 -3.04 -37.73 -23.77
C LEU A 95 -2.61 -38.35 -22.44
N PHE A 96 -3.27 -37.98 -21.34
CA PHE A 96 -3.00 -38.64 -20.05
C PHE A 96 -3.36 -40.11 -20.09
N LYS A 97 -2.47 -40.95 -19.55
CA LYS A 97 -2.65 -42.41 -19.49
C LYS A 97 -3.48 -42.85 -18.28
N GLU A 98 -3.46 -42.05 -17.23
CA GLU A 98 -4.16 -42.23 -15.96
C GLU A 98 -4.71 -40.88 -15.53
N ASP A 99 -5.61 -40.87 -14.55
CA ASP A 99 -6.07 -39.62 -13.96
C ASP A 99 -4.90 -38.92 -13.25
N VAL A 100 -4.76 -37.62 -13.48
CA VAL A 100 -3.77 -36.78 -12.80
C VAL A 100 -4.20 -36.61 -11.34
N PRO A 101 -3.32 -36.89 -10.36
CA PRO A 101 -3.64 -36.70 -8.95
C PRO A 101 -4.23 -35.32 -8.67
N GLU A 102 -5.22 -35.25 -7.77
CA GLU A 102 -5.91 -34.01 -7.44
C GLU A 102 -4.94 -32.98 -6.86
N GLU A 103 -3.85 -33.40 -6.24
CA GLU A 103 -2.84 -32.55 -5.62
C GLU A 103 -1.86 -31.95 -6.64
N CYS A 104 -1.70 -32.58 -7.81
CA CYS A 104 -0.77 -32.15 -8.88
C CYS A 104 -1.36 -30.99 -9.70
N ASN A 105 -1.51 -29.83 -9.07
CA ASN A 105 -2.21 -28.67 -9.61
C ASN A 105 -1.32 -27.53 -10.12
N VAL A 106 -0.01 -27.72 -10.22
CA VAL A 106 0.90 -26.69 -10.74
C VAL A 106 1.53 -27.17 -12.02
N LEU A 107 1.30 -26.46 -13.12
CA LEU A 107 2.10 -26.64 -14.32
C LEU A 107 3.45 -25.97 -14.10
N GLU A 108 4.51 -26.73 -14.32
CA GLU A 108 5.87 -26.22 -14.28
C GLU A 108 6.66 -26.74 -15.47
N PHE A 109 7.56 -25.90 -15.99
CA PHE A 109 8.56 -26.29 -16.97
C PHE A 109 9.80 -25.42 -16.82
N GLU A 110 10.91 -25.90 -17.38
CA GLU A 110 12.11 -25.10 -17.58
C GLU A 110 12.19 -24.64 -19.04
N TYR A 111 12.70 -23.43 -19.26
CA TYR A 111 12.76 -22.84 -20.59
C TYR A 111 13.99 -21.96 -20.84
N GLN A 112 14.30 -21.73 -22.12
CA GLN A 112 15.19 -20.68 -22.62
C GLN A 112 14.57 -20.03 -23.86
N THR A 113 14.57 -18.71 -23.92
CA THR A 113 14.12 -17.93 -25.08
C THR A 113 14.66 -16.50 -25.01
N GLU A 114 15.09 -15.94 -26.13
CA GLU A 114 15.54 -14.55 -26.20
C GLU A 114 14.39 -13.53 -26.17
N MET A 115 13.21 -13.92 -26.65
CA MET A 115 12.07 -12.99 -26.80
C MET A 115 11.04 -13.12 -25.69
N GLY A 116 11.07 -14.18 -24.89
CA GLY A 116 10.00 -14.49 -23.92
C GLY A 116 8.74 -14.98 -24.62
N MET A 117 7.66 -15.15 -23.86
CA MET A 117 6.31 -15.41 -24.37
C MET A 117 5.37 -14.35 -23.79
N SER A 118 4.76 -13.53 -24.66
CA SER A 118 3.94 -12.38 -24.25
C SER A 118 2.74 -12.77 -23.39
N ASN A 119 2.07 -13.86 -23.76
CA ASN A 119 0.98 -14.46 -23.01
C ASN A 119 0.95 -15.98 -23.27
N LEU A 120 1.42 -16.78 -22.33
CA LEU A 120 1.24 -18.22 -22.38
C LEU A 120 -0.24 -18.52 -22.12
N GLU A 121 -0.96 -19.05 -23.09
CA GLU A 121 -2.36 -19.47 -22.90
C GLU A 121 -2.47 -20.98 -22.81
N LEU A 122 -3.30 -21.46 -21.90
CA LEU A 122 -3.52 -22.89 -21.67
C LEU A 122 -4.97 -23.23 -22.00
N PHE A 123 -5.19 -24.23 -22.85
CA PHE A 123 -6.53 -24.78 -23.09
C PHE A 123 -6.64 -26.20 -22.52
N PHE A 124 -7.64 -26.40 -21.68
CA PHE A 124 -7.91 -27.63 -20.96
C PHE A 124 -8.84 -28.51 -21.80
N ALA A 125 -8.23 -29.34 -22.65
CA ALA A 125 -8.99 -30.21 -23.54
C ALA A 125 -9.41 -31.48 -22.83
N ASP A 126 -10.72 -31.71 -22.75
CA ASP A 126 -11.29 -32.92 -22.17
C ASP A 126 -11.49 -34.02 -23.23
N ALA A 127 -11.48 -35.28 -22.79
CA ALA A 127 -11.59 -36.44 -23.67
C ALA A 127 -12.93 -36.55 -24.43
N LYS A 128 -13.99 -35.84 -24.00
CA LYS A 128 -15.35 -35.93 -24.53
C LYS A 128 -15.62 -34.86 -25.60
N ASN A 129 -15.18 -33.63 -25.37
CA ASN A 129 -15.49 -32.46 -26.17
C ASN A 129 -14.26 -31.94 -26.95
N GLY A 130 -13.04 -32.33 -26.55
CA GLY A 130 -11.80 -31.86 -27.17
C GLY A 130 -11.43 -30.44 -26.75
N ILE A 131 -10.81 -29.68 -27.66
CA ILE A 131 -10.42 -28.29 -27.39
C ILE A 131 -11.66 -27.39 -27.46
N ASP A 132 -12.03 -26.79 -26.32
CA ASP A 132 -13.04 -25.74 -26.21
C ASP A 132 -12.35 -24.41 -25.87
N ALA A 133 -12.60 -23.37 -26.67
CA ALA A 133 -12.02 -22.05 -26.45
C ALA A 133 -12.52 -21.37 -25.16
N THR A 134 -13.62 -21.84 -24.57
CA THR A 134 -14.14 -21.36 -23.30
C THR A 134 -13.48 -22.05 -22.09
N HIS A 135 -12.75 -23.15 -22.31
CA HIS A 135 -11.97 -23.85 -21.29
C HIS A 135 -10.49 -23.45 -21.40
N SER A 136 -10.20 -22.16 -21.22
CA SER A 136 -8.84 -21.64 -21.29
C SER A 136 -8.49 -20.75 -20.09
N MET A 137 -7.18 -20.53 -19.91
CA MET A 137 -6.65 -19.52 -19.00
C MET A 137 -5.41 -18.85 -19.59
N SER A 138 -5.21 -17.58 -19.26
CA SER A 138 -3.91 -16.91 -19.42
C SER A 138 -3.01 -17.29 -18.24
N ALA A 139 -1.88 -17.93 -18.51
CA ALA A 139 -0.81 -18.14 -17.54
C ALA A 139 0.09 -16.90 -17.38
N GLY A 140 -0.12 -15.86 -18.20
CA GLY A 140 0.62 -14.61 -18.15
C GLY A 140 1.89 -14.63 -19.00
N THR A 141 2.73 -13.61 -18.80
CA THR A 141 3.98 -13.44 -19.56
C THR A 141 5.08 -14.34 -19.01
N VAL A 142 5.76 -15.07 -19.89
CA VAL A 142 6.98 -15.80 -19.57
C VAL A 142 8.17 -14.91 -19.96
N PRO A 143 8.99 -14.44 -18.99
CA PRO A 143 10.08 -13.50 -19.27
C PRO A 143 11.14 -14.08 -20.22
N ALA A 144 11.83 -13.24 -20.99
CA ALA A 144 12.99 -13.66 -21.76
C ALA A 144 14.12 -14.14 -20.82
N SER A 145 14.79 -15.23 -21.19
CA SER A 145 15.95 -15.76 -20.47
C SER A 145 16.86 -16.54 -21.42
N THR A 146 18.14 -16.16 -21.46
CA THR A 146 19.20 -16.88 -22.19
C THR A 146 19.78 -18.03 -21.36
N GLU A 147 19.57 -18.06 -20.05
CA GLU A 147 19.86 -19.18 -19.15
C GLU A 147 18.60 -20.01 -18.89
N TRP A 148 18.74 -21.27 -18.45
CA TRP A 148 17.60 -22.09 -18.07
C TRP A 148 16.87 -21.46 -16.88
N ALA A 149 15.65 -20.97 -17.14
CA ALA A 149 14.75 -20.43 -16.14
C ALA A 149 13.59 -21.40 -15.89
N SER A 150 12.93 -21.29 -14.74
CA SER A 150 11.71 -22.05 -14.43
C SER A 150 10.50 -21.13 -14.50
N PHE A 151 9.39 -21.66 -15.02
CA PHE A 151 8.09 -21.02 -14.99
C PHE A 151 7.08 -21.97 -14.37
N SER A 152 6.24 -21.47 -13.46
CA SER A 152 5.14 -22.23 -12.87
C SER A 152 3.84 -21.43 -12.85
N VAL A 153 2.71 -22.14 -12.91
CA VAL A 153 1.37 -21.56 -12.79
C VAL A 153 0.41 -22.52 -12.08
N ARG A 154 -0.37 -21.99 -11.13
CA ARG A 154 -1.38 -22.75 -10.38
C ARG A 154 -2.63 -22.97 -11.22
N LEU A 155 -3.01 -24.23 -11.38
CA LEU A 155 -4.14 -24.68 -12.19
C LEU A 155 -5.34 -25.17 -11.35
N LYS A 156 -5.23 -25.25 -10.02
CA LYS A 156 -6.23 -25.89 -9.13
C LYS A 156 -7.67 -25.43 -9.42
N LYS A 157 -7.90 -24.11 -9.49
CA LYS A 157 -9.22 -23.52 -9.76
C LYS A 157 -9.75 -23.95 -11.14
N TYR A 158 -8.92 -23.88 -12.18
CA TYR A 158 -9.29 -24.25 -13.54
C TYR A 158 -9.49 -25.76 -13.72
N ARG A 159 -8.68 -26.60 -13.06
CA ARG A 159 -8.88 -28.05 -13.06
C ARG A 159 -10.24 -28.43 -12.46
N GLN A 160 -10.64 -27.77 -11.39
CA GLN A 160 -11.95 -27.97 -10.75
C GLN A 160 -13.09 -27.42 -11.62
N GLU A 161 -12.95 -26.21 -12.14
CA GLU A 161 -13.96 -25.54 -12.97
C GLU A 161 -14.24 -26.31 -14.28
N PHE A 162 -13.19 -26.80 -14.93
CA PHE A 162 -13.29 -27.52 -16.21
C PHE A 162 -13.33 -29.04 -16.06
N ASP A 163 -13.35 -29.57 -14.82
CA ASP A 163 -13.37 -31.01 -14.54
C ASP A 163 -12.25 -31.78 -15.28
N TRP A 164 -11.04 -31.18 -15.30
CA TRP A 164 -9.91 -31.57 -16.15
C TRP A 164 -8.80 -32.33 -15.40
N GLY A 165 -8.20 -33.27 -16.11
CA GLY A 165 -7.08 -34.10 -15.63
C GLY A 165 -7.46 -35.57 -15.54
N LYS A 166 -8.49 -35.99 -16.27
CA LYS A 166 -8.90 -37.40 -16.38
C LYS A 166 -8.08 -38.09 -17.46
N VAL A 167 -8.14 -39.42 -17.45
CA VAL A 167 -7.58 -40.24 -18.51
C VAL A 167 -8.05 -39.77 -19.89
N LYS A 168 -7.10 -39.61 -20.81
CA LYS A 168 -7.25 -39.04 -22.16
C LYS A 168 -7.49 -37.55 -22.28
N ASP A 169 -7.56 -36.80 -21.19
CA ASP A 169 -7.47 -35.34 -21.29
C ASP A 169 -6.05 -34.95 -21.73
N PHE A 170 -5.90 -33.73 -22.24
CA PHE A 170 -4.61 -33.17 -22.63
C PHE A 170 -4.61 -31.64 -22.50
N LEU A 171 -3.42 -31.05 -22.51
CA LEU A 171 -3.23 -29.60 -22.42
C LEU A 171 -2.76 -29.06 -23.78
N ARG A 172 -3.39 -27.99 -24.27
CA ARG A 172 -2.79 -27.17 -25.35
C ARG A 172 -2.06 -26.01 -24.70
N LEU A 173 -0.82 -25.78 -25.13
CA LEU A 173 0.00 -24.63 -24.76
C LEU A 173 0.12 -23.71 -25.96
N ASP A 174 -0.22 -22.44 -25.76
CA ASP A 174 -0.10 -21.36 -26.74
C ASP A 174 1.07 -20.45 -26.39
N PHE A 175 2.05 -20.33 -27.28
CA PHE A 175 3.37 -19.76 -26.99
C PHE A 175 3.45 -18.24 -27.24
N GLY A 176 2.31 -17.53 -27.18
CA GLY A 176 2.21 -16.09 -27.37
C GLY A 176 1.87 -15.70 -28.81
N ASP A 177 2.31 -14.52 -29.25
CA ASP A 177 1.92 -13.93 -30.54
C ASP A 177 3.12 -13.63 -31.46
N GLN A 178 4.33 -14.01 -31.05
CA GLN A 178 5.57 -13.65 -31.75
C GLN A 178 6.02 -14.77 -32.71
N PRO A 179 6.15 -14.49 -34.02
CA PRO A 179 6.78 -15.40 -34.96
C PRO A 179 8.32 -15.39 -34.83
N ASN A 180 8.98 -16.44 -35.29
CA ASN A 180 10.44 -16.63 -35.29
C ASN A 180 11.07 -16.67 -33.89
N ASN A 181 10.30 -17.06 -32.88
CA ASN A 181 10.82 -17.32 -31.55
C ASN A 181 11.38 -18.74 -31.47
N ILE A 182 12.53 -18.88 -30.84
CA ILE A 182 13.15 -20.17 -30.54
C ILE A 182 13.01 -20.37 -29.03
N ILE A 183 12.22 -21.37 -28.65
CA ILE A 183 11.98 -21.73 -27.26
C ILE A 183 12.56 -23.11 -27.04
N GLN A 184 13.56 -23.21 -26.17
CA GLN A 184 13.97 -24.49 -25.59
C GLN A 184 13.08 -24.75 -24.38
N MET A 185 12.51 -25.95 -24.27
CA MET A 185 11.60 -26.30 -23.17
C MET A 185 11.85 -27.74 -22.71
N ARG A 186 11.89 -27.96 -21.39
CA ARG A 186 12.04 -29.30 -20.79
C ARG A 186 11.33 -29.40 -19.46
N ASN A 187 11.28 -30.61 -18.89
CA ASN A 187 10.69 -30.88 -17.58
C ASN A 187 9.23 -30.40 -17.45
N ILE A 188 8.46 -30.45 -18.54
CA ILE A 188 7.03 -30.07 -18.52
C ILE A 188 6.29 -31.07 -17.63
N ARG A 189 5.72 -30.58 -16.53
CA ARG A 189 5.10 -31.44 -15.52
C ARG A 189 3.97 -30.76 -14.77
N LEU A 190 3.06 -31.59 -14.27
CA LEU A 190 2.10 -31.22 -13.23
C LEU A 190 2.64 -31.70 -11.89
N ARG A 191 2.81 -30.79 -10.92
CA ARG A 191 3.33 -31.10 -9.59
C ARG A 191 2.44 -30.54 -8.49
N MET A 192 2.69 -30.99 -7.27
CA MET A 192 2.12 -30.37 -6.08
C MET A 192 2.61 -28.93 -5.93
N MET A 193 1.81 -28.09 -5.27
CA MET A 193 2.25 -26.76 -4.84
C MET A 193 3.42 -26.89 -3.87
N ASN A 194 4.41 -26.01 -4.02
CA ASN A 194 5.45 -25.84 -3.00
C ASN A 194 4.89 -25.03 -1.82
N ASP A 195 5.67 -24.90 -0.73
CA ASP A 195 5.20 -24.23 0.48
C ASP A 195 4.90 -22.74 0.26
N GLU A 196 5.65 -22.06 -0.62
CA GLU A 196 5.39 -20.67 -1.00
C GLU A 196 4.06 -20.52 -1.76
N GLU A 197 3.78 -21.41 -2.71
CA GLU A 197 2.55 -21.40 -3.51
C GLU A 197 1.32 -21.77 -2.66
N LYS A 198 1.48 -22.69 -1.69
CA LYS A 198 0.44 -23.03 -0.70
C LYS A 198 0.17 -21.84 0.22
N GLN A 199 1.22 -21.23 0.77
CA GLN A 199 1.10 -20.04 1.61
C GLN A 199 0.41 -18.90 0.84
N ALA A 200 0.81 -18.66 -0.41
CA ALA A 200 0.17 -17.67 -1.26
C ALA A 200 -1.32 -17.99 -1.55
N GLU A 201 -1.69 -19.26 -1.73
CA GLU A 201 -3.10 -19.65 -1.91
C GLU A 201 -3.89 -19.45 -0.61
N GLU A 202 -3.33 -19.82 0.53
CA GLU A 202 -3.92 -19.60 1.84
C GLU A 202 -4.10 -18.11 2.13
N ASP A 203 -3.12 -17.28 1.78
CA ASP A 203 -3.17 -15.83 1.94
C ASP A 203 -4.22 -15.18 1.04
N GLU A 204 -4.37 -15.65 -0.20
CA GLU A 204 -5.44 -15.23 -1.12
C GLU A 204 -6.82 -15.60 -0.58
N ASN A 205 -6.98 -16.84 -0.09
CA ASN A 205 -8.25 -17.31 0.46
C ASN A 205 -8.62 -16.60 1.77
N ASN A 206 -7.61 -16.14 2.53
CA ASN A 206 -7.77 -15.45 3.80
C ASN A 206 -7.57 -13.93 3.70
N GLU A 207 -7.52 -13.34 2.50
CA GLU A 207 -7.13 -11.94 2.30
C GLU A 207 -7.93 -10.98 3.20
N ALA A 208 -9.26 -11.14 3.24
CA ALA A 208 -10.14 -10.33 4.07
C ALA A 208 -9.82 -10.47 5.57
N LEU A 209 -9.62 -11.69 6.05
CA LEU A 209 -9.25 -11.97 7.43
C LEU A 209 -7.86 -11.42 7.77
N ASN A 210 -6.90 -11.51 6.84
CA ASN A 210 -5.55 -10.98 7.01
C ASN A 210 -5.56 -9.44 7.09
N LYS A 211 -6.39 -8.77 6.27
CA LYS A 211 -6.63 -7.32 6.37
C LYS A 211 -7.23 -6.93 7.73
N GLU A 212 -8.22 -7.68 8.21
CA GLU A 212 -8.84 -7.45 9.53
C GLU A 212 -7.86 -7.66 10.67
N LYS A 213 -7.07 -8.74 10.66
CA LYS A 213 -6.03 -9.01 11.67
C LYS A 213 -4.98 -7.91 11.71
N TYR A 214 -4.52 -7.48 10.53
CA TYR A 214 -3.53 -6.40 10.44
C TYR A 214 -4.09 -5.08 10.99
N GLU A 215 -5.30 -4.70 10.60
CA GLU A 215 -5.97 -3.51 11.14
C GLU A 215 -6.17 -3.63 12.66
N GLN A 216 -6.55 -4.81 13.17
CA GLN A 216 -6.72 -5.03 14.59
C GLN A 216 -5.39 -4.85 15.34
N GLY A 217 -4.27 -5.27 14.78
CA GLY A 217 -2.94 -5.01 15.35
C GLY A 217 -2.62 -3.52 15.52
N ILE A 218 -3.03 -2.68 14.56
CA ILE A 218 -2.90 -1.22 14.67
C ILE A 218 -3.78 -0.69 15.80
N LYS A 219 -5.05 -1.12 15.86
CA LYS A 219 -6.00 -0.71 16.90
C LYS A 219 -5.54 -1.13 18.28
N ASP A 220 -5.03 -2.36 18.43
CA ASP A 220 -4.51 -2.87 19.69
C ASP A 220 -3.29 -2.08 20.14
N TYR A 221 -2.39 -1.75 19.21
CA TYR A 221 -1.24 -0.89 19.49
C TYR A 221 -1.65 0.49 19.99
N LEU A 222 -2.62 1.14 19.34
CA LEU A 222 -3.09 2.49 19.73
C LEU A 222 -3.84 2.50 21.06
N ASN A 223 -4.59 1.45 21.36
CA ASN A 223 -5.40 1.37 22.59
C ASN A 223 -4.63 0.79 23.79
N LYS A 224 -3.42 0.24 23.57
CA LYS A 224 -2.61 -0.35 24.64
C LYS A 224 -1.94 0.73 25.46
N GLU A 225 -2.14 0.70 26.77
CA GLU A 225 -1.30 1.43 27.71
C GLU A 225 0.04 0.69 27.87
N TYR A 226 1.14 1.43 27.74
CA TYR A 226 2.50 0.91 27.89
C TYR A 226 3.17 1.52 29.12
N ASP A 227 3.94 0.72 29.86
CA ASP A 227 4.75 1.20 30.99
C ASP A 227 6.07 1.88 30.55
N CYS A 228 6.48 1.67 29.30
CA CYS A 228 7.67 2.30 28.71
C CYS A 228 7.25 3.41 27.76
N HIS A 229 8.03 4.50 27.74
CA HIS A 229 7.73 5.68 26.94
C HIS A 229 8.99 6.26 26.32
N VAL A 230 8.92 6.57 25.03
CA VAL A 230 9.74 7.63 24.44
C VAL A 230 9.03 8.95 24.75
N THR A 231 9.69 9.84 25.48
CA THR A 231 9.06 11.07 25.98
C THR A 231 9.43 12.29 25.16
N ASP A 232 10.61 12.30 24.56
CA ASP A 232 11.12 13.44 23.80
C ASP A 232 12.00 13.00 22.63
N VAL A 233 11.77 13.57 21.45
CA VAL A 233 12.60 13.42 20.26
C VAL A 233 12.93 14.81 19.74
N VAL A 234 14.20 15.17 19.77
CA VAL A 234 14.73 16.47 19.33
C VAL A 234 15.63 16.26 18.12
N VAL A 235 15.29 16.91 17.00
CA VAL A 235 16.06 16.84 15.76
C VAL A 235 16.90 18.10 15.63
N GLY A 236 18.20 17.98 15.88
CA GLY A 236 19.18 19.03 15.65
C GLY A 236 19.63 19.14 14.20
N GLU A 237 20.65 19.97 13.98
CA GLU A 237 21.26 20.16 12.65
C GLU A 237 21.94 18.88 12.15
N SER A 238 22.74 18.22 13.01
CA SER A 238 23.49 17.00 12.66
C SER A 238 23.20 15.80 13.55
N THR A 239 22.42 15.97 14.62
CA THR A 239 22.17 14.93 15.63
C THR A 239 20.69 14.83 15.99
N ILE A 240 20.23 13.66 16.42
CA ILE A 240 18.92 13.46 17.06
C ILE A 240 19.15 13.04 18.51
N SER A 241 18.42 13.67 19.44
CA SER A 241 18.39 13.29 20.85
C SER A 241 17.03 12.68 21.19
N ILE A 242 17.04 11.46 21.71
CA ILE A 242 15.85 10.71 22.11
C ILE A 242 15.91 10.43 23.60
N GLN A 243 14.87 10.83 24.33
CA GLN A 243 14.72 10.61 25.76
C GLN A 243 13.50 9.74 26.04
N GLY A 244 13.59 8.98 27.13
CA GLY A 244 12.48 8.14 27.56
C GLY A 244 12.80 7.34 28.81
N ASN A 245 11.87 6.46 29.14
CA ASN A 245 11.98 5.54 30.25
C ASN A 245 11.44 4.16 29.88
N TYR A 246 12.02 3.13 30.47
CA TYR A 246 11.54 1.76 30.35
C TYR A 246 11.62 1.05 31.69
N THR A 247 10.78 0.02 31.86
CA THR A 247 10.75 -0.81 33.05
C THR A 247 10.62 -2.29 32.66
N GLY A 248 10.97 -3.18 33.59
CA GLY A 248 10.89 -4.63 33.40
C GLY A 248 12.25 -5.32 33.23
N GLU A 249 12.20 -6.65 33.17
CA GLU A 249 13.37 -7.52 33.01
C GLU A 249 13.61 -7.90 31.55
N GLY A 250 14.87 -8.08 31.17
CA GLY A 250 15.30 -8.47 29.82
C GLY A 250 16.21 -7.45 29.14
N THR A 251 16.49 -7.67 27.86
CA THR A 251 17.27 -6.75 27.02
C THR A 251 16.33 -5.78 26.32
N PHE A 252 16.49 -4.48 26.58
CA PHE A 252 15.71 -3.42 25.96
C PHE A 252 16.59 -2.60 25.01
N PHE A 253 15.99 -2.11 23.93
CA PHE A 253 16.66 -1.24 22.99
C PHE A 253 15.68 -0.22 22.39
N LEU A 254 16.23 0.91 21.97
CA LEU A 254 15.53 1.89 21.15
C LEU A 254 15.61 1.43 19.69
N GLY A 255 14.45 1.23 19.06
CA GLY A 255 14.32 0.89 17.64
C GLY A 255 14.01 2.12 16.81
N GLU A 256 14.77 2.30 15.73
CA GLU A 256 14.47 3.27 14.67
C GLU A 256 13.45 2.67 13.70
N ILE A 257 12.38 3.41 13.39
CA ILE A 257 11.33 3.01 12.46
C ILE A 257 11.26 4.07 11.33
N PRO A 258 11.99 3.85 10.22
CA PRO A 258 11.86 4.67 9.01
C PRO A 258 10.47 4.57 8.37
N PRO A 259 10.02 5.54 7.55
CA PRO A 259 8.71 5.50 6.88
C PRO A 259 8.50 4.26 6.00
N PHE A 260 9.59 3.75 5.41
CA PHE A 260 9.60 2.53 4.58
C PHE A 260 9.55 1.21 5.33
N VAL A 261 9.51 1.26 6.66
CA VAL A 261 9.41 0.07 7.50
C VAL A 261 7.99 -0.07 8.03
N ASP A 262 7.37 -1.23 7.82
CA ASP A 262 6.08 -1.57 8.41
C ASP A 262 6.30 -2.18 9.80
N MET A 263 6.22 -1.35 10.84
CA MET A 263 6.48 -1.77 12.22
C MET A 263 5.58 -2.91 12.73
N PHE A 264 4.42 -3.12 12.09
CA PHE A 264 3.49 -4.19 12.46
C PHE A 264 3.85 -5.55 11.83
N LYS A 265 4.65 -5.55 10.76
CA LYS A 265 5.16 -6.75 10.08
C LYS A 265 6.59 -7.12 10.44
N VAL A 266 7.36 -6.18 10.99
CA VAL A 266 8.74 -6.45 11.39
C VAL A 266 8.78 -7.51 12.49
N GLU A 267 9.54 -8.58 12.25
CA GLU A 267 9.86 -9.57 13.28
C GLU A 267 11.06 -9.10 14.12
N LYS A 268 12.11 -8.62 13.46
CA LYS A 268 13.35 -8.15 14.09
C LYS A 268 13.69 -6.74 13.65
N VAL A 269 13.86 -5.84 14.60
CA VAL A 269 14.24 -4.45 14.32
C VAL A 269 15.69 -4.41 13.87
N GLU A 270 16.01 -3.81 12.73
CA GLU A 270 17.39 -3.78 12.23
C GLU A 270 18.25 -2.74 12.98
N ASN A 271 17.75 -1.51 13.07
CA ASN A 271 18.47 -0.38 13.64
C ASN A 271 18.17 -0.25 15.14
N LYS A 272 18.99 -0.89 15.97
CA LYS A 272 18.83 -0.97 17.42
C LYS A 272 19.89 -0.14 18.16
N THR A 273 19.48 0.61 19.17
CA THR A 273 20.39 1.23 20.15
C THR A 273 20.12 0.63 21.55
N PRO A 274 21.06 -0.11 22.15
CA PRO A 274 20.85 -0.72 23.47
C PRO A 274 20.50 0.30 24.57
N LEU A 275 19.57 -0.06 25.45
CA LEU A 275 19.20 0.73 26.62
C LEU A 275 19.69 0.03 27.89
N SER A 276 20.36 0.78 28.77
CA SER A 276 21.02 0.22 29.97
C SER A 276 20.52 0.78 31.30
N ASN A 277 19.74 1.87 31.27
CA ASN A 277 19.22 2.55 32.46
C ASN A 277 17.72 2.82 32.29
N GLY A 278 16.94 2.65 33.35
CA GLY A 278 15.48 2.82 33.31
C GLY A 278 15.00 4.21 32.85
N SER A 279 15.86 5.23 32.88
CA SER A 279 15.70 6.47 32.11
C SER A 279 16.92 6.67 31.22
N PHE A 280 16.70 7.09 29.98
CA PHE A 280 17.75 7.22 28.97
C PHE A 280 17.70 8.55 28.24
N ASN A 281 18.87 8.94 27.73
CA ASN A 281 19.04 9.99 26.73
C ASN A 281 20.05 9.46 25.70
N VAL A 282 19.54 9.10 24.53
CA VAL A 282 20.30 8.58 23.40
C VAL A 282 20.57 9.72 22.44
N GLN A 283 21.82 9.86 21.99
CA GLN A 283 22.18 10.77 20.90
C GLN A 283 22.69 9.96 19.72
N LEU A 284 22.17 10.27 18.54
CA LEU A 284 22.49 9.60 17.28
C LEU A 284 22.80 10.63 16.21
N ASP A 285 23.60 10.27 15.22
CA ASP A 285 23.78 11.07 14.02
C ASP A 285 22.44 11.17 13.27
N ARG A 286 22.08 12.37 12.83
CA ARG A 286 20.84 12.62 12.06
C ARG A 286 20.91 11.99 10.67
N TYR A 287 22.08 12.05 10.03
CA TYR A 287 22.29 11.54 8.68
C TYR A 287 23.07 10.24 8.72
N VAL A 288 22.50 9.19 8.12
CA VAL A 288 23.13 7.87 8.04
C VAL A 288 23.06 7.31 6.62
N THR A 289 23.89 6.31 6.33
CA THR A 289 23.84 5.60 5.06
C THR A 289 22.95 4.36 5.19
N ILE A 290 21.92 4.25 4.35
CA ILE A 290 21.12 3.03 4.21
C ILE A 290 21.11 2.67 2.72
N GLY A 291 21.72 1.54 2.37
CA GLY A 291 22.03 1.20 0.99
C GLY A 291 22.84 2.31 0.32
N ASP A 292 22.34 2.82 -0.81
CA ASP A 292 22.98 3.91 -1.56
C ASP A 292 22.49 5.32 -1.16
N TYR A 293 21.69 5.44 -0.10
CA TYR A 293 21.05 6.70 0.28
C TYR A 293 21.65 7.28 1.56
N LYS A 294 21.83 8.60 1.59
CA LYS A 294 22.11 9.37 2.80
C LYS A 294 20.79 9.71 3.50
N TYR A 295 20.24 8.75 4.23
CA TYR A 295 18.97 8.86 4.92
C TYR A 295 19.00 9.92 6.04
N ASP A 296 17.94 10.73 6.13
CA ASP A 296 17.71 11.71 7.20
C ASP A 296 16.71 11.15 8.22
N ARG A 297 17.20 10.89 9.44
CA ARG A 297 16.41 10.35 10.55
C ARG A 297 15.35 11.31 11.09
N LEU A 298 15.31 12.56 10.62
CA LEU A 298 14.15 13.45 10.80
C LEU A 298 12.82 12.76 10.40
N LEU A 299 12.87 11.83 9.45
CA LEU A 299 11.68 11.15 8.94
C LEU A 299 11.28 9.91 9.78
N SER A 300 12.13 9.46 10.71
CA SER A 300 11.86 8.26 11.50
C SER A 300 10.99 8.55 12.72
N LYS A 301 10.27 7.53 13.18
CA LYS A 301 9.75 7.45 14.55
C LYS A 301 10.55 6.44 15.38
N TRP A 302 10.46 6.55 16.70
CA TRP A 302 11.28 5.79 17.64
C TRP A 302 10.42 5.07 18.66
N ALA A 303 10.64 3.77 18.86
CA ALA A 303 9.94 3.00 19.88
C ALA A 303 10.92 2.18 20.73
N ILE A 304 10.49 1.81 21.93
CA ILE A 304 11.24 0.90 22.80
C ILE A 304 10.77 -0.52 22.51
N TYR A 305 11.75 -1.41 22.36
CA TYR A 305 11.52 -2.83 22.14
C TYR A 305 12.22 -3.65 23.22
N LYS A 306 11.62 -4.80 23.54
CA LYS A 306 12.23 -5.89 24.29
C LYS A 306 12.65 -6.98 23.31
N GLU A 307 13.90 -7.43 23.41
CA GLU A 307 14.43 -8.48 22.56
C GLU A 307 13.75 -9.82 22.84
N GLY A 308 13.18 -10.44 21.81
CA GLY A 308 12.65 -11.81 21.87
C GLY A 308 13.48 -12.80 21.07
N ALA A 309 13.14 -14.09 21.08
CA ALA A 309 13.88 -15.10 20.32
C ALA A 309 13.63 -14.96 18.80
N SER A 310 12.36 -15.07 18.39
CA SER A 310 11.93 -14.94 17.00
C SER A 310 11.46 -13.53 16.66
N LYS A 311 10.73 -12.88 17.57
CA LYS A 311 10.14 -11.55 17.37
C LYS A 311 10.52 -10.59 18.48
N ASP A 312 10.92 -9.37 18.13
CA ASP A 312 11.11 -8.28 19.09
C ASP A 312 9.74 -7.71 19.50
N GLU A 313 9.53 -7.56 20.80
CA GLU A 313 8.27 -7.07 21.36
C GLU A 313 8.31 -5.55 21.47
N ILE A 314 7.37 -4.85 20.84
CA ILE A 314 7.19 -3.41 21.05
C ILE A 314 6.57 -3.16 22.43
N VAL A 315 7.23 -2.34 23.24
CA VAL A 315 6.84 -2.07 24.65
C VAL A 315 6.59 -0.59 24.93
N SER A 316 6.56 0.25 23.90
CA SER A 316 6.08 1.64 23.97
C SER A 316 5.32 2.01 22.71
N HIS A 317 4.54 3.08 22.75
CA HIS A 317 4.22 3.78 21.50
C HIS A 317 5.49 4.29 20.83
N ALA A 318 5.52 4.23 19.51
CA ALA A 318 6.52 4.89 18.68
C ALA A 318 6.27 6.40 18.68
N ARG A 319 7.32 7.21 18.62
CA ARG A 319 7.21 8.67 18.68
C ARG A 319 8.02 9.38 17.60
N TYR A 320 7.40 10.33 16.91
CA TYR A 320 8.08 11.24 15.98
C TYR A 320 8.79 12.39 16.73
N ALA A 321 9.52 13.22 15.99
CA ALA A 321 10.02 14.50 16.48
C ALA A 321 8.90 15.31 17.17
N ASN A 322 9.20 15.87 18.34
CA ASN A 322 8.24 16.73 19.04
C ASN A 322 8.05 18.04 18.25
N VAL A 323 6.82 18.57 18.30
CA VAL A 323 6.48 19.91 17.79
C VAL A 323 7.50 20.96 18.27
N ASP A 324 7.94 21.83 17.36
CA ASP A 324 8.94 22.88 17.57
C ASP A 324 10.34 22.43 18.07
N LYS A 325 10.62 21.12 18.05
CA LYS A 325 11.95 20.56 18.37
C LYS A 325 12.67 20.03 17.14
N ILE A 326 12.42 20.68 16.00
CA ILE A 326 13.07 20.39 14.72
C ILE A 326 13.99 21.56 14.37
N HIS A 327 15.20 21.25 13.94
CA HIS A 327 16.14 22.25 13.47
C HIS A 327 15.59 23.01 12.26
N VAL A 328 15.47 24.32 12.45
CA VAL A 328 14.98 25.29 11.47
C VAL A 328 16.16 25.73 10.59
N LYS A 329 16.04 25.51 9.28
CA LYS A 329 16.98 25.96 8.25
C LYS A 329 16.81 27.45 7.93
N GLN A 330 15.59 27.97 8.03
CA GLN A 330 15.29 29.40 7.92
C GLN A 330 14.01 29.77 8.67
N SER A 331 13.92 31.03 9.08
CA SER A 331 12.71 31.58 9.71
C SER A 331 12.05 32.58 8.77
N VAL A 332 10.72 32.48 8.67
CA VAL A 332 9.88 33.41 7.92
C VAL A 332 8.77 33.96 8.82
N GLU A 333 8.26 35.14 8.50
CA GLU A 333 7.15 35.76 9.25
C GLU A 333 5.84 34.99 9.03
N ALA A 334 4.89 35.01 9.96
CA ALA A 334 3.57 34.40 9.72
C ALA A 334 2.75 35.18 8.67
N ILE A 335 1.95 34.50 7.84
CA ILE A 335 0.95 35.14 6.97
C ILE A 335 -0.42 35.15 7.69
N PRO A 336 -0.89 36.29 8.20
CA PRO A 336 -2.20 36.33 8.85
C PRO A 336 -3.34 36.27 7.83
N LEU A 337 -4.38 35.47 8.12
CA LEU A 337 -5.61 35.49 7.34
C LEU A 337 -6.35 36.83 7.50
N LYS A 338 -6.48 37.57 6.41
CA LYS A 338 -7.10 38.90 6.39
C LYS A 338 -8.63 38.87 6.26
N SER A 339 -9.19 37.78 5.74
CA SER A 339 -10.64 37.60 5.54
C SER A 339 -10.99 36.12 5.38
N LYS A 340 -12.30 35.82 5.36
CA LYS A 340 -12.83 34.46 5.08
C LYS A 340 -12.92 34.13 3.58
N LYS A 341 -12.64 35.10 2.70
CA LYS A 341 -12.77 34.91 1.25
C LYS A 341 -11.54 34.17 0.73
N GLY A 342 -11.76 32.99 0.17
CA GLY A 342 -10.73 32.18 -0.47
C GLY A 342 -11.07 31.86 -1.92
N LEU A 343 -10.05 31.53 -2.71
CA LEU A 343 -10.20 31.06 -4.08
C LEU A 343 -9.44 29.74 -4.27
N GLY A 344 -10.16 28.68 -4.62
CA GLY A 344 -9.58 27.35 -4.79
C GLY A 344 -9.09 27.10 -6.22
N GLY A 345 -8.05 26.27 -6.37
CA GLY A 345 -7.56 25.82 -7.67
C GLY A 345 -6.97 26.94 -8.52
N LEU A 346 -6.23 27.84 -7.89
CA LEU A 346 -5.68 29.03 -8.54
C LEU A 346 -4.66 28.61 -9.61
N ILE A 347 -4.78 29.21 -10.80
CA ILE A 347 -3.91 28.97 -11.94
C ILE A 347 -3.44 30.30 -12.52
N ASN A 348 -2.40 30.27 -13.35
CA ASN A 348 -1.96 31.44 -14.07
C ASN A 348 -2.89 31.74 -15.25
N HIS A 349 -3.60 32.87 -15.22
CA HIS A 349 -4.48 33.34 -16.30
C HIS A 349 -4.51 34.87 -16.38
N GLY A 350 -5.03 35.41 -17.49
CA GLY A 350 -4.99 36.85 -17.78
C GLY A 350 -5.78 37.77 -16.83
N PHE A 351 -6.64 37.22 -15.97
CA PHE A 351 -7.43 37.97 -14.99
C PHE A 351 -7.00 37.70 -13.53
N LEU A 352 -5.92 36.94 -13.32
CA LEU A 352 -5.51 36.50 -11.99
C LEU A 352 -5.37 37.67 -11.01
N ALA A 353 -4.67 38.72 -11.41
CA ALA A 353 -4.46 39.89 -10.55
C ALA A 353 -5.78 40.60 -10.19
N SER A 354 -6.65 40.86 -11.18
CA SER A 354 -7.93 41.54 -10.94
C SER A 354 -8.87 40.68 -10.10
N ASP A 355 -8.92 39.37 -10.34
CA ASP A 355 -9.78 38.46 -9.57
C ASP A 355 -9.37 38.43 -8.08
N LEU A 356 -8.07 38.41 -7.80
CA LEU A 356 -7.58 38.48 -6.42
C LEU A 356 -7.95 39.80 -5.74
N ASP A 357 -7.80 40.92 -6.44
CA ASP A 357 -8.04 42.27 -5.91
C ASP A 357 -9.54 42.57 -5.75
N ASP A 358 -10.32 42.39 -6.81
CA ASP A 358 -11.74 42.77 -6.87
C ASP A 358 -12.61 41.91 -5.95
N LEU A 359 -12.27 40.62 -5.80
CA LEU A 359 -12.96 39.73 -4.87
C LEU A 359 -12.49 39.91 -3.43
N GLY A 360 -11.32 40.53 -3.20
CA GLY A 360 -10.70 40.68 -1.88
C GLY A 360 -10.28 39.33 -1.30
N ILE A 361 -9.63 38.51 -2.12
CA ILE A 361 -9.15 37.17 -1.74
C ILE A 361 -8.07 37.30 -0.65
N ALA A 362 -8.19 36.50 0.40
CA ALA A 362 -7.23 36.46 1.52
C ALA A 362 -6.58 35.09 1.71
N SER A 363 -7.14 34.04 1.10
CA SER A 363 -6.57 32.70 1.06
C SER A 363 -6.74 32.07 -0.33
N ALA A 364 -5.85 31.15 -0.71
CA ALA A 364 -5.99 30.43 -1.97
C ALA A 364 -5.48 28.99 -1.85
N THR A 365 -5.90 28.13 -2.78
CA THR A 365 -5.29 26.81 -2.96
C THR A 365 -4.71 26.65 -4.35
N ILE A 366 -3.62 25.89 -4.47
CA ILE A 366 -3.04 25.45 -5.75
C ILE A 366 -2.88 23.94 -5.76
N ASN A 367 -3.06 23.31 -6.93
CA ASN A 367 -2.83 21.87 -7.08
C ASN A 367 -1.38 21.61 -7.51
N ILE A 368 -0.70 20.69 -6.83
CA ILE A 368 0.71 20.35 -7.05
C ILE A 368 0.81 18.86 -7.43
N PRO A 369 0.64 18.51 -8.72
CA PRO A 369 0.82 17.15 -9.23
C PRO A 369 2.31 16.84 -9.41
N ILE A 370 2.93 16.22 -8.40
CA ILE A 370 4.39 16.07 -8.26
C ILE A 370 5.03 15.44 -9.51
N SER A 371 4.46 14.37 -10.05
CA SER A 371 5.04 13.64 -11.19
C SER A 371 4.88 14.35 -12.54
N HIS A 372 4.16 15.47 -12.62
CA HIS A 372 4.09 16.25 -13.86
C HIS A 372 5.34 17.10 -14.12
N PHE A 373 6.15 17.33 -13.09
CA PHE A 373 7.31 18.22 -13.19
C PHE A 373 8.56 17.65 -12.52
N MET A 374 8.47 16.54 -11.81
CA MET A 374 9.61 15.84 -11.23
C MET A 374 10.08 14.73 -12.17
N HIS A 375 11.38 14.67 -12.43
CA HIS A 375 12.04 13.64 -13.22
C HIS A 375 13.16 12.95 -12.42
N LEU A 376 13.37 11.66 -12.70
CA LEU A 376 14.46 10.85 -12.13
C LEU A 376 15.76 11.01 -12.94
N SER A 377 15.67 11.48 -14.18
CA SER A 377 16.81 11.78 -15.06
C SER A 377 16.70 13.19 -15.63
N GLN A 378 17.84 13.85 -15.81
CA GLN A 378 17.88 15.24 -16.27
C GLN A 378 17.27 15.40 -17.67
N GLN A 379 16.35 16.35 -17.81
CA GLN A 379 15.85 16.84 -19.08
C GLN A 379 16.29 18.30 -19.31
N GLU A 380 16.13 18.79 -20.54
CA GLU A 380 16.46 20.17 -20.89
C GLU A 380 15.59 21.16 -20.10
N GLY A 381 16.22 22.13 -19.43
CA GLY A 381 15.52 23.14 -18.63
C GLY A 381 15.14 22.71 -17.22
N ASP A 382 15.58 21.53 -16.77
CA ASP A 382 15.35 21.11 -15.39
C ASP A 382 16.27 21.82 -14.38
N ILE A 383 15.74 22.06 -13.18
CA ILE A 383 16.48 22.45 -11.98
C ILE A 383 16.95 21.16 -11.27
N PRO A 384 18.26 20.95 -11.08
CA PRO A 384 18.76 19.84 -10.26
C PRO A 384 18.57 20.13 -8.77
N HIS A 385 18.11 19.14 -8.01
CA HIS A 385 17.98 19.17 -6.54
C HIS A 385 18.61 17.94 -5.93
N THR A 386 19.46 18.09 -4.91
CA THR A 386 20.11 16.95 -4.25
C THR A 386 19.47 16.68 -2.90
N TYR A 387 18.92 15.47 -2.73
CA TYR A 387 18.36 15.01 -1.47
C TYR A 387 18.73 13.55 -1.23
N GLY A 388 19.15 13.25 0.00
CA GLY A 388 19.52 11.90 0.39
C GLY A 388 20.64 11.25 -0.43
N GLY A 389 21.57 12.06 -0.95
CA GLY A 389 22.68 11.57 -1.78
C GLY A 389 22.32 11.26 -3.23
N ARG A 390 21.08 11.54 -3.66
CA ARG A 390 20.63 11.43 -5.07
C ARG A 390 20.23 12.80 -5.61
N THR A 391 20.40 12.97 -6.91
CA THR A 391 19.95 14.17 -7.63
C THR A 391 18.64 13.87 -8.36
N TYR A 392 17.64 14.69 -8.12
CA TYR A 392 16.36 14.70 -8.79
C TYR A 392 16.24 15.99 -9.61
N TYR A 393 15.36 16.01 -10.59
CA TYR A 393 15.28 17.10 -11.56
C TYR A 393 13.86 17.64 -11.64
N PHE A 394 13.71 18.96 -11.66
CA PHE A 394 12.41 19.63 -11.60
C PHE A 394 12.24 20.58 -12.79
N ASN A 395 11.18 20.40 -13.58
CA ASN A 395 10.93 21.18 -14.79
C ASN A 395 10.74 22.68 -14.47
N GLU A 396 11.74 23.51 -14.79
CA GLU A 396 11.72 24.94 -14.46
C GLU A 396 10.58 25.67 -15.17
N GLY A 397 10.33 25.34 -16.44
CA GLY A 397 9.26 25.95 -17.23
C GLY A 397 7.88 25.71 -16.62
N TYR A 398 7.65 24.50 -16.10
CA TYR A 398 6.42 24.13 -15.40
C TYR A 398 6.29 24.90 -14.09
N MET A 399 7.35 24.96 -13.27
CA MET A 399 7.36 25.77 -12.04
C MET A 399 7.00 27.22 -12.31
N LYS A 400 7.69 27.85 -13.28
CA LYS A 400 7.50 29.26 -13.63
C LYS A 400 6.07 29.56 -14.08
N SER A 401 5.54 28.73 -14.98
CA SER A 401 4.23 28.96 -15.59
C SER A 401 3.06 28.62 -14.67
N SER A 402 3.18 27.55 -13.87
CA SER A 402 2.08 27.02 -13.06
C SER A 402 2.06 27.53 -11.62
N PHE A 403 3.24 27.76 -11.03
CA PHE A 403 3.37 28.08 -9.61
C PHE A 403 3.97 29.45 -9.35
N ASP A 404 5.18 29.75 -9.85
CA ASP A 404 5.87 31.01 -9.53
C ASP A 404 5.00 32.22 -9.89
N ALA A 405 4.42 32.24 -11.10
CA ALA A 405 3.55 33.33 -11.54
C ALA A 405 2.33 33.54 -10.63
N VAL A 406 1.78 32.47 -10.05
CA VAL A 406 0.64 32.53 -9.13
C VAL A 406 1.10 33.00 -7.75
N LEU A 407 2.16 32.37 -7.22
CA LEU A 407 2.68 32.61 -5.89
C LEU A 407 3.28 34.01 -5.72
N GLU A 408 3.85 34.58 -6.80
CA GLU A 408 4.25 35.98 -6.81
C GLU A 408 3.06 36.93 -6.63
N GLN A 409 1.92 36.64 -7.28
CA GLN A 409 0.74 37.50 -7.19
C GLN A 409 0.08 37.41 -5.82
N THR A 410 0.04 36.22 -5.22
CA THR A 410 -0.52 36.02 -3.88
C THR A 410 0.38 36.60 -2.81
N SER A 411 1.70 36.42 -2.91
CA SER A 411 2.67 36.95 -1.92
C SER A 411 2.70 38.47 -1.93
N LYS A 412 2.68 39.12 -3.11
CA LYS A 412 2.56 40.60 -3.24
C LYS A 412 1.33 41.17 -2.50
N ARG A 413 0.28 40.35 -2.33
CA ARG A 413 -0.98 40.71 -1.66
C ARG A 413 -1.06 40.19 -0.22
N GLY A 414 -0.06 39.43 0.24
CA GLY A 414 -0.07 38.74 1.52
C GLY A 414 -1.29 37.82 1.67
N ILE A 415 -1.57 37.03 0.64
CA ILE A 415 -2.60 35.99 0.61
C ILE A 415 -1.99 34.69 1.12
N SER A 416 -2.65 34.01 2.06
CA SER A 416 -2.20 32.70 2.54
C SER A 416 -2.52 31.61 1.52
N VAL A 417 -1.51 30.91 1.00
CA VAL A 417 -1.69 29.85 0.00
C VAL A 417 -1.50 28.48 0.64
N ALA A 418 -2.42 27.57 0.36
CA ALA A 418 -2.28 26.14 0.66
C ALA A 418 -2.01 25.32 -0.61
N GLY A 419 -0.91 24.57 -0.64
CA GLY A 419 -0.56 23.67 -1.74
C GLY A 419 -1.17 22.28 -1.54
N ILE A 420 -1.99 21.81 -2.48
CA ILE A 420 -2.57 20.46 -2.48
C ILE A 420 -1.58 19.52 -3.17
N LEU A 421 -0.90 18.68 -2.41
CA LEU A 421 0.04 17.70 -2.93
C LEU A 421 -0.71 16.54 -3.57
N LEU A 422 -0.38 16.20 -4.80
CA LEU A 422 -1.02 15.14 -5.58
C LEU A 422 0.05 14.26 -6.19
N VAL A 423 -0.16 12.93 -6.21
CA VAL A 423 0.79 11.97 -6.79
C VAL A 423 0.14 11.24 -7.97
N PRO A 424 0.22 11.78 -9.19
CA PRO A 424 -0.19 11.04 -10.38
C PRO A 424 0.70 9.80 -10.60
N PRO A 425 0.13 8.63 -10.95
CA PRO A 425 0.85 7.34 -11.02
C PRO A 425 1.66 7.14 -12.32
N THR A 426 1.86 8.20 -13.11
CA THR A 426 2.47 8.19 -14.44
C THR A 426 3.76 9.03 -14.47
N GLY A 427 4.59 8.81 -15.50
CA GLY A 427 5.95 9.36 -15.55
C GLY A 427 6.95 8.48 -14.79
N ASP A 428 8.23 8.78 -14.90
CA ASP A 428 9.30 8.05 -14.23
C ASP A 428 9.19 8.18 -12.69
N ALA A 429 9.08 9.41 -12.20
CA ALA A 429 8.85 9.68 -10.78
C ALA A 429 7.50 9.14 -10.30
N GLY A 430 6.43 9.31 -11.08
CA GLY A 430 5.11 8.79 -10.70
C GLY A 430 5.04 7.27 -10.66
N THR A 431 5.77 6.57 -11.54
CA THR A 431 5.89 5.10 -11.49
C THR A 431 6.60 4.65 -10.21
N LEU A 432 7.67 5.34 -9.81
CA LEU A 432 8.40 5.04 -8.58
C LEU A 432 7.56 5.37 -7.32
N LEU A 433 6.81 6.47 -7.35
CA LEU A 433 5.96 6.93 -6.26
C LEU A 433 4.60 6.22 -6.19
N LYS A 434 4.27 5.34 -7.14
CA LYS A 434 3.00 4.62 -7.17
C LYS A 434 2.93 3.56 -6.08
N HIS A 435 1.92 3.65 -5.20
CA HIS A 435 1.71 2.64 -4.17
C HIS A 435 1.62 1.24 -4.80
N PRO A 436 2.25 0.19 -4.22
CA PRO A 436 2.21 -1.16 -4.77
C PRO A 436 0.79 -1.69 -5.03
N ASP A 437 -0.13 -1.39 -4.12
CA ASP A 437 -1.54 -1.81 -4.22
C ASP A 437 -2.43 -0.87 -5.06
N PHE A 438 -1.86 0.09 -5.78
CA PHE A 438 -2.64 0.98 -6.64
C PHE A 438 -3.36 0.18 -7.74
N ASN A 439 -4.69 0.27 -7.78
CA ASN A 439 -5.52 -0.59 -8.64
C ASN A 439 -5.95 0.05 -9.98
N GLY A 440 -5.44 1.24 -10.31
CA GLY A 440 -5.74 1.91 -11.59
C GLY A 440 -7.02 2.75 -11.64
N ILE A 441 -7.82 2.79 -10.57
CA ILE A 441 -9.12 3.47 -10.58
C ILE A 441 -8.99 4.99 -10.40
N ALA A 442 -8.14 5.43 -9.47
CA ALA A 442 -8.03 6.83 -9.08
C ALA A 442 -7.02 7.60 -9.94
N PRO A 443 -7.16 8.94 -10.09
CA PRO A 443 -6.18 9.76 -10.78
C PRO A 443 -4.88 9.93 -9.99
N TYR A 444 -4.91 9.73 -8.65
CA TYR A 444 -3.74 9.80 -7.79
C TYR A 444 -3.60 8.55 -6.93
N THR A 445 -2.36 8.27 -6.56
CA THR A 445 -1.99 7.18 -5.67
C THR A 445 -1.51 7.73 -4.33
N MET A 446 -1.66 6.96 -3.25
CA MET A 446 -0.84 7.22 -2.05
C MET A 446 0.64 7.13 -2.45
N PRO A 447 1.54 8.00 -1.98
CA PRO A 447 2.96 7.84 -2.27
C PRO A 447 3.45 6.47 -1.76
N ASN A 448 4.18 5.77 -2.60
CA ASN A 448 4.92 4.58 -2.21
C ASN A 448 5.97 4.97 -1.17
N MET A 449 5.75 4.48 0.04
CA MET A 449 6.69 4.57 1.16
C MET A 449 6.95 3.17 1.67
N THR A 450 7.16 2.19 0.79
CA THR A 450 7.48 0.79 1.17
C THR A 450 8.92 0.42 0.83
N THR A 451 9.67 1.30 0.17
CA THR A 451 11.10 1.14 -0.09
C THR A 451 11.83 2.44 0.24
N ILE A 452 13.14 2.34 0.49
CA ILE A 452 13.97 3.53 0.72
C ILE A 452 14.04 4.42 -0.53
N GLU A 453 14.08 3.83 -1.71
CA GLU A 453 14.16 4.57 -2.97
C GLU A 453 12.92 5.45 -3.21
N SER A 454 11.72 4.88 -3.07
CA SER A 454 10.46 5.62 -3.26
C SER A 454 10.26 6.66 -2.16
N THR A 455 10.59 6.32 -0.91
CA THR A 455 10.53 7.25 0.22
C THR A 455 11.49 8.43 0.04
N ASN A 456 12.73 8.18 -0.41
CA ASN A 456 13.71 9.24 -0.65
C ASN A 456 13.30 10.14 -1.82
N CYS A 457 12.72 9.56 -2.88
CA CYS A 457 12.14 10.31 -3.99
C CYS A 457 11.01 11.24 -3.51
N TYR A 458 10.08 10.73 -2.70
CA TYR A 458 8.99 11.55 -2.16
C TYR A 458 9.51 12.67 -1.24
N ALA A 459 10.45 12.35 -0.35
CA ALA A 459 11.10 13.33 0.51
C ALA A 459 11.85 14.41 -0.29
N ALA A 460 12.50 14.07 -1.40
CA ALA A 460 13.15 15.03 -2.28
C ALA A 460 12.16 16.02 -2.93
N ALA A 461 10.97 15.54 -3.33
CA ALA A 461 9.91 16.40 -3.83
C ALA A 461 9.41 17.38 -2.76
N LEU A 462 9.17 16.88 -1.55
CA LEU A 462 8.75 17.70 -0.41
C LEU A 462 9.80 18.75 -0.04
N ASP A 463 11.07 18.36 0.02
CA ASP A 463 12.18 19.24 0.38
C ASP A 463 12.42 20.33 -0.68
N PHE A 464 12.40 19.97 -1.97
CA PHE A 464 12.49 20.95 -3.05
C PHE A 464 11.35 21.99 -3.01
N LEU A 465 10.10 21.52 -2.84
CA LEU A 465 8.94 22.40 -2.79
C LEU A 465 8.97 23.31 -1.55
N ALA A 466 9.35 22.76 -0.38
CA ALA A 466 9.46 23.51 0.86
C ALA A 466 10.59 24.54 0.82
N GLU A 467 11.76 24.19 0.29
CA GLU A 467 12.88 25.13 0.12
C GLU A 467 12.52 26.25 -0.86
N ARG A 468 11.96 25.91 -2.03
CA ARG A 468 11.65 26.89 -3.07
C ARG A 468 10.52 27.85 -2.64
N TYR A 469 9.44 27.31 -2.09
CA TYR A 469 8.21 28.06 -1.82
C TYR A 469 8.07 28.48 -0.35
N SER A 470 9.19 28.60 0.34
CA SER A 470 9.33 29.37 1.58
C SER A 470 9.91 30.76 1.31
N ASP A 471 10.31 31.08 0.07
CA ASP A 471 10.67 32.44 -0.34
C ASP A 471 9.50 33.40 -0.04
N PRO A 472 9.73 34.51 0.71
CA PRO A 472 8.69 35.48 1.03
C PRO A 472 7.93 36.07 -0.17
N ASN A 473 8.50 35.99 -1.38
CA ASN A 473 7.87 36.46 -2.62
C ASN A 473 7.08 35.37 -3.36
N MET A 474 7.22 34.09 -3.00
CA MET A 474 6.57 32.96 -3.66
C MET A 474 6.14 31.90 -2.64
N ARG A 475 5.47 32.31 -1.57
CA ARG A 475 5.27 31.45 -0.41
C ARG A 475 4.04 30.55 -0.49
N ILE A 476 4.22 29.27 -0.17
CA ILE A 476 3.16 28.35 0.25
C ILE A 476 3.19 28.29 1.77
N ALA A 477 2.07 28.68 2.40
CA ALA A 477 1.96 28.76 3.86
C ALA A 477 1.51 27.43 4.48
N HIS A 478 0.69 26.65 3.77
CA HIS A 478 0.13 25.40 4.28
C HIS A 478 0.15 24.31 3.22
N TRP A 479 0.13 23.05 3.63
CA TRP A 479 0.22 21.91 2.73
C TRP A 479 -0.97 20.98 2.94
N ILE A 480 -1.85 20.88 1.95
CA ILE A 480 -2.96 19.93 1.98
C ILE A 480 -2.43 18.59 1.45
N ILE A 481 -2.49 17.56 2.28
CA ILE A 481 -1.87 16.27 1.97
C ILE A 481 -2.90 15.40 1.27
N HIS A 482 -2.70 15.25 -0.05
CA HIS A 482 -3.56 14.51 -0.97
C HIS A 482 -4.96 15.09 -1.11
N ASN A 483 -5.78 14.52 -1.99
CA ASN A 483 -7.13 15.01 -2.27
C ASN A 483 -8.19 14.07 -1.73
N GLU A 484 -9.17 14.63 -1.01
CA GLU A 484 -10.36 13.93 -0.50
C GLU A 484 -10.04 12.53 0.02
N VAL A 485 -9.23 12.45 1.07
CA VAL A 485 -8.65 11.18 1.51
C VAL A 485 -9.66 10.22 2.13
N ASP A 486 -10.85 10.72 2.49
CA ASP A 486 -12.01 9.89 2.80
C ASP A 486 -12.49 9.10 1.58
N GLY A 487 -12.27 9.59 0.37
CA GLY A 487 -12.45 8.86 -0.89
C GLY A 487 -11.23 8.07 -1.31
N GLY A 488 -10.58 7.34 -0.39
CA GLY A 488 -9.30 6.66 -0.61
C GLY A 488 -9.22 5.85 -1.91
N SER A 489 -10.25 5.08 -2.24
CA SER A 489 -10.27 4.28 -3.48
C SER A 489 -10.39 5.12 -4.77
N HIS A 490 -10.93 6.33 -4.71
CA HIS A 490 -11.28 7.16 -5.88
C HIS A 490 -10.34 8.34 -6.08
N TRP A 491 -9.61 8.79 -5.05
CA TRP A 491 -8.74 9.95 -5.13
C TRP A 491 -7.30 9.67 -4.72
N THR A 492 -7.05 9.01 -3.59
CA THR A 492 -5.70 8.76 -3.04
C THR A 492 -5.49 7.27 -2.85
N ASN A 493 -5.34 6.56 -3.96
CA ASN A 493 -5.53 5.11 -4.00
C ASN A 493 -4.29 4.32 -3.57
N MET A 494 -4.53 3.37 -2.66
CA MET A 494 -3.59 2.35 -2.20
C MET A 494 -4.27 0.98 -2.10
N GLY A 495 -5.20 0.71 -3.02
CA GLY A 495 -6.05 -0.47 -2.99
C GLY A 495 -7.16 -0.39 -1.93
N ASP A 496 -7.89 -1.49 -1.79
CA ASP A 496 -8.93 -1.64 -0.76
C ASP A 496 -8.30 -1.96 0.60
N LYS A 497 -8.37 -0.99 1.51
CA LYS A 497 -7.74 -1.05 2.83
C LYS A 497 -8.76 -0.71 3.91
N PRO A 498 -8.72 -1.39 5.06
CA PRO A 498 -9.43 -0.92 6.23
C PRO A 498 -8.88 0.44 6.71
N ILE A 499 -9.72 1.19 7.43
CA ILE A 499 -9.44 2.60 7.76
C ILE A 499 -8.16 2.78 8.60
N ALA A 500 -7.87 1.92 9.58
CA ALA A 500 -6.66 2.11 10.40
C ALA A 500 -5.38 1.87 9.56
N THR A 501 -5.42 0.88 8.66
CA THR A 501 -4.33 0.59 7.72
C THR A 501 -4.08 1.76 6.78
N PHE A 502 -5.16 2.35 6.24
CA PHE A 502 -5.06 3.56 5.41
C PHE A 502 -4.48 4.74 6.20
N MET A 503 -4.98 4.97 7.42
CA MET A 503 -4.54 6.07 8.28
C MET A 503 -3.09 5.96 8.71
N ASP A 504 -2.59 4.76 9.03
CA ASP A 504 -1.18 4.55 9.35
C ASP A 504 -0.26 4.97 8.18
N THR A 505 -0.62 4.60 6.95
CA THR A 505 0.16 5.00 5.76
C THR A 505 0.00 6.50 5.46
N TYR A 506 -1.23 7.01 5.52
CA TYR A 506 -1.52 8.43 5.26
C TYR A 506 -0.78 9.36 6.23
N LEU A 507 -0.76 9.01 7.52
CA LEU A 507 -0.06 9.78 8.54
C LEU A 507 1.45 9.79 8.36
N ARG A 508 2.07 8.72 7.84
CA ARG A 508 3.49 8.75 7.45
C ARG A 508 3.74 9.85 6.40
N SER A 509 2.88 9.95 5.39
CA SER A 509 2.98 10.99 4.37
C SER A 509 2.76 12.39 4.94
N MET A 510 1.78 12.58 5.82
CA MET A 510 1.58 13.87 6.52
C MET A 510 2.79 14.26 7.36
N ARG A 511 3.37 13.32 8.11
CA ARG A 511 4.54 13.54 8.97
C ARG A 511 5.78 13.88 8.16
N MET A 512 6.00 13.20 7.04
CA MET A 512 7.11 13.53 6.15
C MET A 512 6.98 14.97 5.63
N CYS A 513 5.79 15.38 5.18
CA CYS A 513 5.57 16.74 4.71
C CYS A 513 5.76 17.76 5.84
N TYR A 514 5.15 17.54 7.01
CA TYR A 514 5.30 18.42 8.17
C TYR A 514 6.77 18.55 8.59
N ASN A 515 7.45 17.42 8.84
CA ASN A 515 8.82 17.43 9.35
C ASN A 515 9.78 18.18 8.41
N ILE A 516 9.61 18.03 7.09
CA ILE A 516 10.43 18.70 6.09
C ILE A 516 10.04 20.18 5.96
N ALA A 517 8.76 20.49 5.77
CA ALA A 517 8.27 21.86 5.57
C ALA A 517 8.55 22.76 6.80
N HIS A 518 8.42 22.21 8.00
CA HIS A 518 8.66 22.94 9.26
C HIS A 518 10.12 23.37 9.44
N GLN A 519 11.07 22.74 8.72
CA GLN A 519 12.46 23.23 8.70
C GLN A 519 12.59 24.57 7.96
N TYR A 520 11.72 24.83 6.99
CA TYR A 520 11.77 26.00 6.12
C TYR A 520 10.75 27.08 6.50
N ASP A 521 9.67 26.68 7.15
CA ASP A 521 8.61 27.56 7.62
C ASP A 521 7.99 27.02 8.92
N GLN A 522 8.40 27.58 10.05
CA GLN A 522 7.91 27.24 11.39
C GLN A 522 6.42 27.55 11.61
N HIS A 523 5.77 28.24 10.67
CA HIS A 523 4.35 28.52 10.70
C HIS A 523 3.57 27.62 9.74
N SER A 524 4.25 26.71 9.03
CA SER A 524 3.60 25.79 8.12
C SER A 524 2.79 24.74 8.88
N GLU A 525 1.63 24.43 8.31
CA GLU A 525 0.72 23.41 8.82
C GLU A 525 0.42 22.42 7.69
N VAL A 526 0.11 21.18 8.07
CA VAL A 526 -0.33 20.15 7.12
C VAL A 526 -1.81 19.83 7.31
N PHE A 527 -2.59 19.89 6.23
CA PHE A 527 -4.04 19.74 6.30
C PHE A 527 -4.49 18.38 5.78
N ILE A 528 -5.39 17.74 6.51
CA ILE A 528 -6.09 16.54 6.06
C ILE A 528 -7.29 16.93 5.21
N SER A 529 -7.39 16.41 3.98
CA SER A 529 -8.42 16.79 3.02
C SER A 529 -9.62 15.84 3.04
N PHE A 530 -10.83 16.39 3.09
CA PHE A 530 -12.05 15.61 3.18
C PHE A 530 -13.10 16.05 2.18
N SER A 531 -14.00 15.14 1.83
CA SER A 531 -15.23 15.43 1.10
C SER A 531 -16.41 15.73 2.07
N HIS A 532 -17.61 15.28 1.72
CA HIS A 532 -18.88 15.53 2.39
C HIS A 532 -19.40 14.35 3.24
N GLY A 533 -18.67 13.24 3.32
CA GLY A 533 -19.07 12.02 4.03
C GLY A 533 -18.85 12.02 5.55
N TRP A 534 -19.48 12.94 6.31
CA TRP A 534 -19.12 13.17 7.73
C TRP A 534 -19.33 11.95 8.65
N ASN A 535 -20.60 11.59 8.93
CA ASN A 535 -20.98 10.43 9.77
C ASN A 535 -21.39 9.20 8.93
N ILE A 536 -21.47 9.36 7.61
CA ILE A 536 -21.83 8.33 6.64
C ILE A 536 -20.86 8.50 5.48
N ALA A 537 -20.24 7.40 5.04
CA ALA A 537 -19.36 7.42 3.88
C ALA A 537 -20.12 7.93 2.64
N ALA A 538 -19.46 8.75 1.82
CA ALA A 538 -20.09 9.34 0.63
C ALA A 538 -20.39 8.32 -0.47
N GLY A 539 -19.70 7.16 -0.47
CA GLY A 539 -19.87 6.10 -1.46
C GLY A 539 -19.17 4.80 -1.06
N GLY A 540 -19.30 3.77 -1.91
CA GLY A 540 -18.60 2.50 -1.74
C GLY A 540 -17.09 2.70 -1.87
N GLY A 541 -16.30 2.15 -0.93
CA GLY A 541 -14.84 2.35 -0.89
C GLY A 541 -14.41 3.72 -0.33
N TRP A 542 -15.31 4.43 0.35
CA TRP A 542 -15.02 5.67 1.07
C TRP A 542 -15.11 5.42 2.58
N TYR A 543 -14.34 6.19 3.34
CA TYR A 543 -14.35 6.21 4.79
C TYR A 543 -15.31 7.28 5.33
N LYS A 544 -15.68 7.16 6.61
CA LYS A 544 -16.36 8.25 7.32
C LYS A 544 -15.31 9.23 7.80
N VAL A 545 -15.51 10.52 7.52
CA VAL A 545 -14.57 11.58 7.94
C VAL A 545 -14.37 11.57 9.45
N ARG A 546 -15.44 11.41 10.24
CA ARG A 546 -15.35 11.37 11.70
C ARG A 546 -14.43 10.24 12.18
N ASP A 547 -14.56 9.05 11.62
CA ASP A 547 -13.77 7.89 12.07
C ASP A 547 -12.28 8.09 11.70
N MET A 548 -11.97 8.76 10.56
CA MET A 548 -10.59 9.14 10.22
C MET A 548 -10.00 10.17 11.20
N LEU A 549 -10.81 11.14 11.65
CA LEU A 549 -10.41 12.12 12.66
C LEU A 549 -10.17 11.48 14.02
N ASP A 550 -10.95 10.46 14.40
CA ASP A 550 -10.71 9.71 15.63
C ASP A 550 -9.35 9.00 15.59
N PHE A 551 -8.95 8.43 14.44
CA PHE A 551 -7.60 7.90 14.25
C PHE A 551 -6.53 8.99 14.24
N MET A 552 -6.77 10.13 13.57
CA MET A 552 -5.85 11.27 13.57
C MET A 552 -5.49 11.71 15.00
N ASN A 553 -6.50 11.83 15.86
CA ASN A 553 -6.30 12.17 17.28
C ASN A 553 -5.55 11.07 18.02
N GLN A 554 -5.95 9.80 17.90
CA GLN A 554 -5.29 8.68 18.59
C GLN A 554 -3.80 8.56 18.22
N PHE A 555 -3.46 8.69 16.94
CA PHE A 555 -2.07 8.69 16.51
C PHE A 555 -1.30 9.92 17.00
N SER A 556 -1.94 11.10 17.04
CA SER A 556 -1.28 12.32 17.53
C SER A 556 -1.01 12.25 19.04
N GLU A 557 -1.94 11.68 19.82
CA GLU A 557 -1.77 11.41 21.25
C GLU A 557 -0.67 10.37 21.52
N SER A 558 -0.68 9.27 20.75
CA SER A 558 0.24 8.14 20.95
C SER A 558 1.65 8.43 20.43
N GLU A 559 1.77 9.00 19.23
CA GLU A 559 3.04 9.15 18.51
C GLU A 559 3.63 10.57 18.54
N GLY A 560 2.98 11.47 19.29
CA GLY A 560 3.39 12.85 19.54
C GLY A 560 2.79 13.84 18.55
N ASP A 561 2.17 14.92 19.01
CA ASP A 561 1.39 15.84 18.17
C ASP A 561 2.23 16.70 17.20
N PHE A 562 1.58 17.35 16.24
CA PHE A 562 2.16 18.23 15.21
C PHE A 562 1.13 19.24 14.69
N PHE A 563 1.56 20.24 13.91
CA PHE A 563 0.65 21.24 13.38
C PHE A 563 -0.15 20.74 12.18
N TRP A 564 -1.31 20.15 12.46
CA TRP A 564 -2.27 19.71 11.46
C TRP A 564 -3.64 20.40 11.59
N SER A 565 -4.37 20.50 10.48
CA SER A 565 -5.72 21.08 10.43
C SER A 565 -6.58 20.45 9.32
N LEU A 566 -7.77 20.98 9.08
CA LEU A 566 -8.78 20.40 8.17
C LEU A 566 -8.90 21.17 6.86
N ALA A 567 -8.96 20.45 5.73
CA ALA A 567 -9.29 20.98 4.41
C ALA A 567 -10.55 20.29 3.85
N CYS A 568 -11.73 20.76 4.21
CA CYS A 568 -12.99 20.11 3.85
C CYS A 568 -13.64 20.69 2.59
N HIS A 569 -13.89 19.86 1.59
CA HIS A 569 -14.80 20.14 0.47
C HIS A 569 -16.25 20.07 0.95
N SER A 570 -16.84 21.24 1.15
CA SER A 570 -18.20 21.39 1.68
C SER A 570 -19.27 21.18 0.59
N TYR A 571 -19.37 19.97 0.04
CA TYR A 571 -20.47 19.62 -0.86
C TYR A 571 -21.80 19.49 -0.11
N PRO A 572 -22.95 19.68 -0.80
CA PRO A 572 -24.22 19.27 -0.22
C PRO A 572 -24.27 17.77 0.00
N ALA A 573 -25.06 17.35 0.99
CA ALA A 573 -25.30 15.93 1.28
C ALA A 573 -25.82 15.13 0.07
N GLN A 574 -26.46 15.80 -0.89
CA GLN A 574 -26.87 15.22 -2.17
C GLN A 574 -26.23 16.01 -3.31
N LEU A 575 -25.14 15.50 -3.89
CA LEU A 575 -24.41 16.16 -4.98
C LEU A 575 -25.30 16.53 -6.18
N GLY A 576 -26.23 15.63 -6.53
CA GLY A 576 -27.18 15.85 -7.64
C GLY A 576 -28.32 16.82 -7.32
N ASN A 577 -28.43 17.33 -6.09
CA ASN A 577 -29.51 18.22 -5.68
C ASN A 577 -29.00 19.66 -5.53
N PRO A 578 -29.37 20.58 -6.43
CA PRO A 578 -28.94 21.97 -6.36
C PRO A 578 -29.60 22.76 -5.21
N CYS A 579 -30.65 22.23 -4.57
CA CYS A 579 -31.33 22.88 -3.44
C CYS A 579 -30.68 22.49 -2.11
N THR A 580 -29.54 23.09 -1.79
CA THR A 580 -28.72 22.72 -0.63
C THR A 580 -29.23 23.26 0.72
N TRP A 581 -30.06 24.30 0.74
CA TRP A 581 -30.53 25.02 1.93
C TRP A 581 -32.06 25.00 2.11
N ARG A 582 -32.68 23.83 2.29
CA ARG A 582 -34.13 23.74 2.56
C ARG A 582 -34.47 23.75 4.03
#